data_AF-A0A844I0P6-F1
#
_entry.id   AF-A0A844I0P6-F1
#
_cell.length_a   1.000
_cell.length_b   1.000
_cell.length_c   1.000
_cell.angle_alpha   90.00
_cell.angle_beta   90.00
_cell.angle_gamma   90.00
#
_symmetry.space_group_name_H-M   'P 1'
#
loop_
_entity.id
_entity.type
_entity.pdbx_description
1 polymer ?
#
loop_
_entity_poly.entity_id
_entity_poly.type
_entity_poly.pdbx_seq_one_letter_code
_entity_poly.pdbx_strand_id
1 'polypeptide(L)'
;MTGHRLTKLSVAIGLSIATSSTLASPQSFMSARSFAMGGTGVAVATPSTAPSDNPAMMAADHHSWHDDFGLMLPSVNVRAADEEETVDQVDDIQDVITDLESLVSGFDPNTDNPDTIQAGAADLSNRLTEFDRDTMRANAGLGLALAVPGQSLSVGVFTNGNLTATVRGDVSDQDITALDNIANAATAQDVQDAVDQISTNGTLDLTSQGQILASAVGEVGISFARSFELQNGNSFQLGLSPKYVELRTFQYTEAVSGFEDDEFDDDQYQTEKG
;
A
#
# COMPACT_ATOMS: atom_id res chain seq x y z
N MET A 1 27.19 -41.08 27.51
CA MET A 1 26.06 -40.73 26.63
C MET A 1 25.85 -39.21 26.69
N THR A 2 26.61 -38.43 25.92
CA THR A 2 26.55 -36.95 25.95
C THR A 2 26.97 -36.38 24.59
N GLY A 3 26.10 -36.49 23.58
CA GLY A 3 26.41 -36.06 22.21
C GLY A 3 25.29 -35.28 21.49
N HIS A 4 24.12 -35.08 22.10
CA HIS A 4 22.94 -34.55 21.39
C HIS A 4 22.41 -33.20 21.91
N ARG A 5 23.03 -32.60 22.92
CA ARG A 5 22.57 -31.31 23.48
C ARG A 5 23.08 -30.09 22.72
N LEU A 6 24.28 -30.16 22.15
CA LEU A 6 24.89 -29.06 21.40
C LEU A 6 24.18 -28.84 20.04
N THR A 7 23.81 -29.91 19.33
CA THR A 7 23.16 -29.82 18.01
C THR A 7 21.78 -29.15 18.05
N LYS A 8 20.99 -29.41 19.10
CA LYS A 8 19.66 -28.78 19.25
C LYS A 8 19.76 -27.30 19.60
N LEU A 9 20.74 -26.93 20.43
CA LEU A 9 21.01 -25.53 20.76
C LEU A 9 21.54 -24.77 19.53
N SER A 10 22.43 -25.37 18.73
CA SER A 10 22.95 -24.74 17.51
C SER A 10 21.88 -24.52 16.44
N VAL A 11 20.92 -25.46 16.28
CA VAL A 11 19.77 -25.28 15.37
C VAL A 11 18.83 -24.18 15.88
N ALA A 12 18.56 -24.13 17.19
CA ALA A 12 17.71 -23.09 17.78
C ALA A 12 18.36 -21.70 17.67
N ILE A 13 19.67 -21.59 17.94
CA ILE A 13 20.43 -20.34 17.84
C ILE A 13 20.56 -19.90 16.37
N GLY A 14 20.76 -20.83 15.44
CA GLY A 14 20.77 -20.55 14.00
C GLY A 14 19.43 -20.01 13.47
N LEU A 15 18.31 -20.57 13.95
CA LEU A 15 16.97 -20.10 13.57
C LEU A 15 16.67 -18.69 14.10
N SER A 16 17.18 -18.34 15.29
CA SER A 16 17.05 -16.99 15.87
C SER A 16 17.91 -15.91 15.20
N ILE A 17 18.94 -16.27 14.42
CA ILE A 17 19.75 -15.30 13.66
C ILE A 17 19.10 -15.00 12.28
N ALA A 18 18.21 -15.87 11.81
CA ALA A 18 17.47 -15.68 10.57
C ALA A 18 16.26 -14.73 10.70
N THR A 19 15.91 -14.27 11.90
CA THR A 19 14.87 -13.24 12.10
C THR A 19 15.44 -11.85 11.82
N SER A 20 15.87 -11.61 10.58
CA SER A 20 16.23 -10.28 10.12
C SER A 20 14.96 -9.49 9.80
N SER A 21 14.88 -8.29 10.36
CA SER A 21 13.95 -7.18 10.07
C SER A 21 12.80 -7.49 9.12
N THR A 22 11.57 -7.46 9.63
CA THR A 22 10.35 -7.34 8.84
C THR A 22 10.38 -5.99 8.12
N LEU A 23 10.97 -5.96 6.92
CA LEU A 23 10.70 -4.89 5.97
C LEU A 23 9.26 -5.10 5.52
N ALA A 24 8.44 -4.05 5.61
CA ALA A 24 7.12 -4.03 4.98
C ALA A 24 7.35 -4.14 3.46
N SER A 25 7.43 -5.39 2.98
CA SER A 25 7.56 -5.68 1.55
C SER A 25 6.27 -5.21 0.89
N PRO A 26 6.35 -4.54 -0.26
CA PRO A 26 5.20 -4.34 -1.11
C PRO A 26 4.53 -5.68 -1.41
N GLN A 27 3.23 -5.62 -1.69
CA GLN A 27 2.43 -6.81 -1.96
C GLN A 27 3.10 -7.68 -3.04
N SER A 28 3.30 -8.96 -2.73
CA SER A 28 3.81 -9.93 -3.68
C SER A 28 2.83 -10.15 -4.83
N PHE A 29 3.35 -10.51 -5.99
CA PHE A 29 2.52 -10.84 -7.15
C PHE A 29 1.55 -11.98 -6.84
N MET A 30 0.37 -11.91 -7.45
CA MET A 30 -0.65 -12.94 -7.39
C MET A 30 -1.08 -13.32 -8.80
N SER A 31 -1.05 -14.62 -9.11
CA SER A 31 -1.68 -15.10 -10.35
C SER A 31 -3.18 -14.77 -10.36
N ALA A 32 -3.81 -14.70 -11.53
CA ALA A 32 -5.25 -14.43 -11.65
C ALA A 32 -6.10 -15.44 -10.84
N ARG A 33 -5.63 -16.69 -10.75
CA ARG A 33 -6.23 -17.72 -9.89
C ARG A 33 -6.07 -17.40 -8.41
N SER A 34 -4.86 -17.07 -7.95
CA SER A 34 -4.61 -16.67 -6.56
C SER A 34 -5.43 -15.43 -6.18
N PHE A 35 -5.54 -14.46 -7.09
CA PHE A 35 -6.36 -13.27 -6.96
C PHE A 35 -7.85 -13.60 -6.81
N ALA A 36 -8.40 -14.45 -7.68
CA ALA A 36 -9.78 -14.90 -7.56
C ALA A 36 -10.06 -15.69 -6.27
N MET A 37 -9.03 -16.29 -5.65
CA MET A 37 -9.11 -16.98 -4.37
C MET A 37 -8.66 -16.10 -3.18
N GLY A 38 -8.66 -14.78 -3.34
CA GLY A 38 -8.42 -13.83 -2.25
C GLY A 38 -6.99 -13.81 -1.71
N GLY A 39 -5.97 -14.06 -2.54
CA GLY A 39 -4.57 -14.03 -2.07
C GLY A 39 -3.94 -15.39 -1.81
N THR A 40 -4.68 -16.48 -2.01
CA THR A 40 -4.15 -17.80 -1.68
C THR A 40 -3.28 -18.37 -2.80
N GLY A 41 -2.04 -18.74 -2.47
CA GLY A 41 -1.10 -19.34 -3.43
C GLY A 41 -0.29 -20.50 -2.84
N VAL A 42 0.10 -20.43 -1.57
CA VAL A 42 1.10 -21.34 -0.99
C VAL A 42 0.66 -22.80 -0.97
N ALA A 43 -0.57 -23.10 -0.56
CA ALA A 43 -1.07 -24.47 -0.39
C ALA A 43 -1.75 -25.05 -1.64
N VAL A 44 -2.10 -24.19 -2.60
CA VAL A 44 -2.89 -24.53 -3.79
C VAL A 44 -2.13 -24.26 -5.09
N ALA A 45 -0.83 -23.95 -4.98
CA ALA A 45 0.02 -23.71 -6.12
C ALA A 45 0.04 -24.92 -7.04
N THR A 46 -0.29 -24.69 -8.30
CA THR A 46 -0.11 -25.67 -9.37
C THR A 46 1.33 -25.57 -9.89
N PRO A 47 1.83 -26.56 -10.63
CA PRO A 47 3.15 -26.52 -11.24
C PRO A 47 3.45 -25.18 -11.94
N SER A 48 2.46 -24.59 -12.62
CA SER A 48 2.60 -23.30 -13.31
C SER A 48 2.85 -22.08 -12.41
N THR A 49 2.37 -22.07 -11.16
CA THR A 49 2.52 -20.92 -10.22
C THR A 49 3.41 -21.23 -9.02
N ALA A 50 3.71 -22.51 -8.79
CA ALA A 50 4.61 -22.99 -7.76
C ALA A 50 5.99 -22.32 -7.77
N PRO A 51 6.63 -21.99 -8.92
CA PRO A 51 7.90 -21.30 -8.90
C PRO A 51 7.90 -20.00 -8.11
N SER A 52 6.84 -19.19 -8.19
CA SER A 52 6.73 -17.90 -7.48
C SER A 52 6.06 -18.01 -6.11
N ASP A 53 5.06 -18.88 -5.97
CA ASP A 53 4.19 -18.91 -4.78
C ASP A 53 4.72 -19.87 -3.71
N ASN A 54 5.07 -21.10 -4.11
CA ASN A 54 5.62 -22.12 -3.23
C ASN A 54 6.43 -23.15 -4.04
N PRO A 55 7.76 -23.04 -4.10
CA PRO A 55 8.57 -23.92 -4.92
C PRO A 55 8.47 -25.39 -4.51
N ALA A 56 8.21 -25.69 -3.23
CA ALA A 56 8.10 -27.08 -2.77
C ALA A 56 6.97 -27.83 -3.49
N MET A 57 5.90 -27.12 -3.86
CA MET A 57 4.79 -27.68 -4.62
C MET A 57 5.22 -28.17 -6.00
N MET A 58 6.32 -27.69 -6.59
CA MET A 58 6.80 -28.25 -7.87
C MET A 58 7.20 -29.73 -7.77
N ALA A 59 7.60 -30.19 -6.58
CA ALA A 59 7.98 -31.58 -6.31
C ALA A 59 6.86 -32.38 -5.62
N ALA A 60 5.66 -31.82 -5.51
CA ALA A 60 4.49 -32.54 -5.02
C ALA A 60 3.97 -33.53 -6.06
N ASP A 61 3.23 -34.54 -5.60
CA ASP A 61 2.51 -35.44 -6.50
C ASP A 61 1.36 -34.68 -7.14
N HIS A 62 1.46 -34.45 -8.45
CA HIS A 62 0.38 -33.84 -9.22
C HIS A 62 -0.43 -34.91 -9.93
N HIS A 63 -1.66 -34.55 -10.31
CA HIS A 63 -2.40 -35.40 -11.23
C HIS A 63 -1.65 -35.54 -12.55
N SER A 64 -1.80 -36.69 -13.22
CA SER A 64 -1.06 -37.05 -14.44
C SER A 64 -1.19 -36.06 -15.61
N TRP A 65 -2.18 -35.16 -15.59
CA TRP A 65 -2.37 -34.12 -16.59
C TRP A 65 -1.62 -32.81 -16.28
N HIS A 66 -0.92 -32.73 -15.14
CA HIS A 66 -0.12 -31.59 -14.70
C HIS A 66 1.33 -31.97 -14.34
N ASP A 67 1.75 -33.20 -14.61
CA ASP A 67 3.03 -33.74 -14.13
C ASP A 67 4.22 -33.48 -15.09
N ASP A 68 3.96 -33.11 -16.35
CA ASP A 68 5.01 -32.93 -17.36
C ASP A 68 5.66 -31.54 -17.33
N PHE A 69 4.84 -30.49 -17.39
CA PHE A 69 5.29 -29.10 -17.28
C PHE A 69 4.13 -28.19 -16.85
N GLY A 70 4.46 -27.08 -16.21
CA GLY A 70 3.52 -26.01 -15.88
C GLY A 70 3.93 -24.72 -16.58
N LEU A 71 3.00 -24.06 -17.26
CA LEU A 71 3.23 -22.76 -17.87
C LEU A 71 2.15 -21.78 -17.42
N MET A 72 2.57 -20.69 -16.79
CA MET A 72 1.78 -19.49 -16.56
C MET A 72 2.14 -18.48 -17.64
N LEU A 73 1.25 -18.33 -18.61
CA LEU A 73 1.24 -17.22 -19.56
C LEU A 73 0.98 -15.89 -18.82
N PRO A 74 1.20 -14.71 -19.46
CA PRO A 74 1.10 -13.43 -18.76
C PRO A 74 -0.20 -13.36 -17.97
N SER A 75 -0.08 -13.40 -16.65
CA SER A 75 -1.19 -13.36 -15.72
C SER A 75 -1.24 -11.98 -15.15
N VAL A 76 -2.36 -11.29 -15.36
CA VAL A 76 -2.57 -9.91 -14.90
C VAL A 76 -3.61 -9.90 -13.79
N ASN A 77 -3.38 -9.09 -12.76
CA ASN A 77 -4.37 -8.76 -11.74
C ASN A 77 -4.41 -7.24 -11.54
N VAL A 78 -5.59 -6.71 -11.20
CA VAL A 78 -5.78 -5.31 -10.85
C VAL A 78 -6.78 -5.25 -9.69
N ARG A 79 -6.50 -4.41 -8.69
CA ARG A 79 -7.38 -4.16 -7.54
C ARG A 79 -7.30 -2.70 -7.16
N ALA A 80 -8.43 -2.01 -7.22
CA ALA A 80 -8.62 -0.73 -6.57
C ALA A 80 -9.49 -0.92 -5.31
N ALA A 81 -9.21 -0.17 -4.27
CA ALA A 81 -10.00 -0.08 -3.05
C ALA A 81 -10.04 1.39 -2.65
N ASP A 82 -11.24 1.95 -2.64
CA ASP A 82 -11.54 3.33 -2.26
C ASP A 82 -12.98 3.29 -1.73
N GLU A 83 -13.13 3.18 -0.41
CA GLU A 83 -14.46 3.02 0.22
C GLU A 83 -15.14 4.38 0.42
N GLU A 84 -14.34 5.43 0.65
CA GLU A 84 -14.79 6.78 0.98
C GLU A 84 -14.52 7.81 -0.13
N GLU A 85 -14.19 7.37 -1.35
CA GLU A 85 -13.93 8.25 -2.50
C GLU A 85 -12.85 9.30 -2.14
N THR A 86 -11.71 8.83 -1.60
CA THR A 86 -10.66 9.68 -0.99
C THR A 86 -10.13 10.76 -1.93
N VAL A 87 -10.14 10.52 -3.25
CA VAL A 87 -9.73 11.52 -4.25
C VAL A 87 -10.75 12.65 -4.30
N ASP A 88 -12.04 12.33 -4.43
CA ASP A 88 -13.14 13.30 -4.49
C ASP A 88 -13.28 14.12 -3.19
N GLN A 89 -12.81 13.59 -2.05
CA GLN A 89 -12.75 14.35 -0.79
C GLN A 89 -11.87 15.60 -0.90
N VAL A 90 -10.86 15.60 -1.77
CA VAL A 90 -9.96 16.75 -1.96
C VAL A 90 -10.72 17.92 -2.57
N ASP A 91 -11.50 17.68 -3.63
CA ASP A 91 -12.38 18.66 -4.26
C ASP A 91 -13.38 19.24 -3.25
N ASP A 92 -14.03 18.35 -2.49
CA ASP A 92 -14.98 18.70 -1.44
C ASP A 92 -14.36 19.59 -0.34
N ILE A 93 -13.08 19.36 0.01
CA ILE A 93 -12.34 20.18 0.97
C ILE A 93 -12.01 21.55 0.35
N GLN A 94 -11.56 21.61 -0.91
CA GLN A 94 -11.22 22.85 -1.59
C GLN A 94 -12.43 23.78 -1.77
N ASP A 95 -13.60 23.21 -2.07
CA ASP A 95 -14.85 23.96 -2.15
C ASP A 95 -15.18 24.61 -0.80
N VAL A 96 -15.06 23.87 0.32
CA VAL A 96 -15.30 24.40 1.66
C VAL A 96 -14.25 25.45 2.06
N ILE A 97 -12.98 25.27 1.70
CA ILE A 97 -11.93 26.28 1.91
C ILE A 97 -12.31 27.58 1.19
N THR A 98 -12.67 27.49 -0.10
CA THR A 98 -13.02 28.64 -0.92
C THR A 98 -14.25 29.38 -0.38
N ASP A 99 -15.27 28.64 0.04
CA ASP A 99 -16.47 29.21 0.66
C ASP A 99 -16.13 29.91 1.99
N LEU A 100 -15.30 29.28 2.83
CA LEU A 100 -14.89 29.84 4.12
C LEU A 100 -14.04 31.10 3.94
N GLU A 101 -13.10 31.12 3.00
CA GLU A 101 -12.29 32.30 2.65
C GLU A 101 -13.16 33.46 2.16
N SER A 102 -14.18 33.17 1.33
CA SER A 102 -15.13 34.18 0.88
C SER A 102 -15.95 34.77 2.03
N LEU A 103 -16.34 33.94 3.01
CA LEU A 103 -17.07 34.40 4.21
C LEU A 103 -16.17 35.24 5.11
N VAL A 104 -14.93 34.79 5.36
CA VAL A 104 -13.94 35.48 6.17
C VAL A 104 -13.58 36.85 5.59
N SER A 105 -13.38 36.93 4.27
CA SER A 105 -12.99 38.18 3.59
C SER A 105 -14.03 39.29 3.70
N GLY A 106 -15.31 38.95 3.91
CA GLY A 106 -16.43 39.89 4.00
C GLY A 106 -16.95 40.13 5.41
N PHE A 107 -16.37 39.50 6.43
CA PHE A 107 -16.87 39.51 7.80
C PHE A 107 -16.53 40.80 8.55
N ASP A 108 -17.53 41.45 9.15
CA ASP A 108 -17.34 42.52 10.15
C ASP A 108 -17.86 42.07 11.52
N PRO A 109 -16.97 41.88 12.52
CA PRO A 109 -17.36 41.39 13.85
C PRO A 109 -18.30 42.34 14.61
N ASN A 110 -18.47 43.59 14.16
CA ASN A 110 -19.36 44.56 14.79
C ASN A 110 -20.80 44.50 14.27
N THR A 111 -21.02 43.90 13.10
CA THR A 111 -22.34 43.89 12.43
C THR A 111 -22.83 42.51 12.06
N ASP A 112 -21.93 41.57 11.81
CA ASP A 112 -22.25 40.27 11.23
C ASP A 112 -22.36 39.17 12.30
N ASN A 113 -23.15 38.15 11.98
CA ASN A 113 -23.29 36.98 12.84
C ASN A 113 -22.21 35.93 12.49
N PRO A 114 -21.38 35.47 13.44
CA PRO A 114 -20.32 34.51 13.17
C PRO A 114 -20.80 33.09 12.80
N ASP A 115 -22.06 32.73 13.07
CA ASP A 115 -22.57 31.35 12.97
C ASP A 115 -22.17 30.62 11.67
N THR A 116 -22.18 31.31 10.53
CA THR A 116 -21.83 30.71 9.23
C THR A 116 -20.35 30.39 9.08
N ILE A 117 -19.46 31.24 9.61
CA ILE A 117 -18.01 31.01 9.63
C ILE A 117 -17.69 29.88 10.58
N GLN A 118 -18.34 29.85 11.75
CA GLN A 118 -18.16 28.79 12.73
C GLN A 118 -18.59 27.43 12.18
N ALA A 119 -19.73 27.38 11.47
CA ALA A 119 -20.21 26.17 10.81
C ALA A 119 -19.26 25.73 9.69
N GLY A 120 -18.76 26.64 8.86
CA GLY A 120 -17.80 26.33 7.80
C GLY A 120 -16.47 25.81 8.34
N ALA A 121 -15.94 26.43 9.41
CA ALA A 121 -14.72 25.95 10.06
C ALA A 121 -14.91 24.55 10.70
N ALA A 122 -16.07 24.28 11.31
CA ALA A 122 -16.39 22.97 11.85
C ALA A 122 -16.52 21.91 10.73
N ASP A 123 -17.14 22.25 9.60
CA ASP A 123 -17.26 21.37 8.45
C ASP A 123 -15.88 21.03 7.85
N LEU A 124 -15.04 22.05 7.66
CA LEU A 124 -13.68 21.87 7.16
C LEU A 124 -12.82 21.00 8.10
N SER A 125 -12.91 21.23 9.41
CA SER A 125 -12.22 20.41 10.43
C SER A 125 -12.63 18.94 10.36
N ASN A 126 -13.93 18.66 10.21
CA ASN A 126 -14.44 17.30 10.08
C ASN A 126 -13.96 16.62 8.79
N ARG A 127 -14.05 17.31 7.64
CA ARG A 127 -13.62 16.76 6.34
C ARG A 127 -12.12 16.48 6.29
N LEU A 128 -11.30 17.38 6.83
CA LEU A 128 -9.86 17.14 6.98
C LEU A 128 -9.60 15.92 7.90
N THR A 129 -10.36 15.78 8.99
CA THR A 129 -10.22 14.62 9.89
C THR A 129 -10.66 13.30 9.23
N GLU A 130 -11.66 13.32 8.35
CA GLU A 130 -12.07 12.16 7.55
C GLU A 130 -10.98 11.82 6.52
N PHE A 131 -10.47 12.81 5.79
CA PHE A 131 -9.42 12.64 4.79
C PHE A 131 -8.09 12.06 5.33
N ASP A 132 -7.70 12.35 6.58
CA ASP A 132 -6.52 11.72 7.21
C ASP A 132 -6.72 10.23 7.55
N ARG A 133 -7.98 9.82 7.76
CA ARG A 133 -8.34 8.45 8.11
C ARG A 133 -8.58 7.58 6.89
N ASP A 134 -9.00 8.19 5.81
CA ASP A 134 -9.39 7.50 4.59
C ASP A 134 -8.19 7.29 3.65
N THR A 135 -8.27 6.25 2.83
CA THR A 135 -7.19 5.94 1.90
C THR A 135 -7.71 5.21 0.67
N MET A 136 -7.26 5.67 -0.49
CA MET A 136 -7.40 4.96 -1.74
C MET A 136 -6.15 4.12 -2.02
N ARG A 137 -6.32 2.86 -2.43
CA ARG A 137 -5.22 2.00 -2.86
C ARG A 137 -5.53 1.28 -4.17
N ALA A 138 -4.66 1.47 -5.15
CA ALA A 138 -4.65 0.73 -6.41
C ALA A 138 -3.44 -0.22 -6.48
N ASN A 139 -3.66 -1.42 -6.99
CA ASN A 139 -2.63 -2.43 -7.23
C ASN A 139 -2.79 -2.98 -8.65
N ALA A 140 -1.67 -3.20 -9.31
CA ALA A 140 -1.62 -3.94 -10.57
C ALA A 140 -0.46 -4.92 -10.52
N GLY A 141 -0.68 -6.15 -10.96
CA GLY A 141 0.34 -7.19 -11.00
C GLY A 141 0.38 -7.88 -12.35
N LEU A 142 1.58 -8.23 -12.81
CA LEU A 142 1.82 -9.07 -13.96
C LEU A 142 2.81 -10.18 -13.60
N GLY A 143 2.64 -11.36 -14.18
CA GLY A 143 3.54 -12.46 -13.90
C GLY A 143 3.59 -13.51 -14.99
N LEU A 144 4.73 -14.17 -15.07
CA LEU A 144 5.06 -15.23 -16.01
C LEU A 144 5.85 -16.30 -15.26
N ALA A 145 5.53 -17.56 -15.50
CA ALA A 145 6.28 -18.65 -14.90
C ALA A 145 6.26 -19.91 -15.76
N LEU A 146 7.35 -20.66 -15.70
CA LEU A 146 7.49 -21.97 -16.30
C LEU A 146 8.08 -22.90 -15.25
N ALA A 147 7.51 -24.09 -15.11
CA ALA A 147 8.04 -25.14 -14.25
C ALA A 147 8.08 -26.45 -14.99
N VAL A 148 9.09 -27.25 -14.66
CA VAL A 148 9.20 -28.64 -15.05
C VAL A 148 9.25 -29.44 -13.75
N PRO A 149 8.12 -30.02 -13.33
CA PRO A 149 8.07 -30.98 -12.23
C PRO A 149 8.97 -32.18 -12.52
N GLY A 150 9.49 -32.79 -11.46
CA GLY A 150 10.34 -33.96 -11.61
C GLY A 150 10.51 -34.71 -10.29
N GLN A 151 10.54 -36.05 -10.39
CA GLN A 151 10.57 -36.96 -9.23
C GLN A 151 11.86 -36.82 -8.39
N SER A 152 12.97 -36.38 -8.99
CA SER A 152 14.26 -36.23 -8.31
C SER A 152 14.69 -34.78 -8.10
N LEU A 153 14.35 -33.91 -9.05
CA LEU A 153 14.58 -32.47 -9.00
C LEU A 153 13.56 -31.79 -9.93
N SER A 154 12.81 -30.85 -9.38
CA SER A 154 11.95 -29.94 -10.13
C SER A 154 12.64 -28.59 -10.30
N VAL A 155 12.47 -27.97 -11.46
CA VAL A 155 13.08 -26.66 -11.77
C VAL A 155 12.01 -25.75 -12.34
N GLY A 156 12.01 -24.49 -11.93
CA GLY A 156 11.15 -23.47 -12.48
C GLY A 156 11.84 -22.14 -12.62
N VAL A 157 11.28 -21.28 -13.46
CA VAL A 157 11.66 -19.88 -13.62
C VAL A 157 10.41 -19.04 -13.53
N PHE A 158 10.53 -17.85 -12.95
CA PHE A 158 9.43 -16.90 -12.89
C PHE A 158 9.93 -15.47 -13.02
N THR A 159 9.05 -14.61 -13.52
CA THR A 159 9.22 -13.17 -13.46
C THR A 159 7.89 -12.51 -13.16
N ASN A 160 7.92 -11.57 -12.24
CA ASN A 160 6.74 -10.88 -11.74
C ASN A 160 7.01 -9.38 -11.68
N GLY A 161 5.97 -8.58 -11.90
CA GLY A 161 5.95 -7.14 -11.70
C GLY A 161 4.72 -6.77 -10.88
N ASN A 162 4.89 -5.90 -9.88
CA ASN A 162 3.77 -5.32 -9.15
C ASN A 162 3.93 -3.82 -9.06
N LEU A 163 2.81 -3.12 -9.15
CA LEU A 163 2.66 -1.70 -8.89
C LEU A 163 1.62 -1.55 -7.78
N THR A 164 1.93 -0.73 -6.80
CA THR A 164 0.99 -0.33 -5.74
C THR A 164 1.03 1.18 -5.64
N ALA A 165 -0.13 1.84 -5.75
CA ALA A 165 -0.30 3.26 -5.49
C ALA A 165 -1.26 3.42 -4.31
N THR A 166 -0.95 4.32 -3.39
CA THR A 166 -1.78 4.65 -2.22
C THR A 166 -1.92 6.17 -2.17
N VAL A 167 -3.15 6.66 -2.08
CA VAL A 167 -3.48 8.07 -1.82
C VAL A 167 -4.03 8.17 -0.41
N ARG A 168 -3.63 9.21 0.32
CA ARG A 168 -4.05 9.47 1.70
C ARG A 168 -3.85 10.96 2.04
N GLY A 169 -4.68 11.49 2.95
CA GLY A 169 -4.41 12.74 3.64
C GLY A 169 -3.34 12.67 4.74
N ASP A 170 -2.52 13.71 4.79
CA ASP A 170 -1.61 14.04 5.89
C ASP A 170 -2.04 15.40 6.46
N VAL A 171 -2.98 15.35 7.39
CA VAL A 171 -3.62 16.54 7.94
C VAL A 171 -2.88 17.04 9.17
N SER A 172 -2.67 18.35 9.21
CA SER A 172 -1.95 18.99 10.30
C SER A 172 -2.86 19.17 11.52
N ASP A 173 -2.44 18.62 12.67
CA ASP A 173 -3.11 18.84 13.96
C ASP A 173 -3.25 20.35 14.29
N GLN A 174 -2.35 21.19 13.76
CA GLN A 174 -2.38 22.63 13.95
C GLN A 174 -3.57 23.26 13.21
N ASP A 175 -3.82 22.83 11.97
CA ASP A 175 -4.95 23.30 11.16
C ASP A 175 -6.27 22.89 11.83
N ILE A 176 -6.39 21.63 12.25
CA ILE A 176 -7.57 21.12 12.97
C ILE A 176 -7.81 21.94 14.24
N THR A 177 -6.77 22.15 15.06
CA THR A 177 -6.89 22.93 16.30
C THR A 177 -7.34 24.36 16.00
N ALA A 178 -6.83 24.98 14.93
CA ALA A 178 -7.19 26.34 14.58
C ALA A 178 -8.62 26.46 14.05
N LEU A 179 -9.07 25.53 13.21
CA LEU A 179 -10.45 25.46 12.74
C LEU A 179 -11.43 25.21 13.89
N ASP A 180 -11.07 24.33 14.82
CA ASP A 180 -11.85 24.08 16.04
C ASP A 180 -11.92 25.33 16.94
N ASN A 181 -10.86 26.14 17.02
CA ASN A 181 -10.88 27.41 17.76
C ASN A 181 -11.86 28.40 17.14
N ILE A 182 -11.93 28.48 15.80
CA ILE A 182 -12.91 29.31 15.09
C ILE A 182 -14.33 28.79 15.36
N ALA A 183 -14.55 27.49 15.18
CA ALA A 183 -15.84 26.83 15.36
C ALA A 183 -16.41 27.00 16.78
N ASN A 184 -15.55 26.99 17.80
CA ASN A 184 -15.95 27.05 19.21
C ASN A 184 -15.80 28.44 19.86
N ALA A 185 -15.45 29.48 19.08
CA ALA A 185 -15.32 30.84 19.57
C ALA A 185 -16.63 31.37 20.19
N ALA A 186 -16.53 32.14 21.27
CA ALA A 186 -17.71 32.56 22.05
C ALA A 186 -18.40 33.82 21.49
N THR A 187 -17.68 34.66 20.76
CA THR A 187 -18.17 35.93 20.23
C THR A 187 -17.66 36.18 18.81
N ALA A 188 -18.29 37.11 18.09
CA ALA A 188 -17.86 37.54 16.77
C ALA A 188 -16.42 38.07 16.75
N GLN A 189 -15.99 38.74 17.82
CA GLN A 189 -14.61 39.21 17.97
C GLN A 189 -13.64 38.04 18.18
N ASP A 190 -14.01 37.03 18.98
CA ASP A 190 -13.17 35.85 19.18
C ASP A 190 -13.01 35.05 17.86
N VAL A 191 -14.04 35.04 17.00
CA VAL A 191 -13.94 34.47 15.64
C VAL A 191 -12.94 35.22 14.79
N GLN A 192 -13.02 36.55 14.76
CA GLN A 192 -12.05 37.37 14.02
C GLN A 192 -10.61 37.11 14.51
N ASP A 193 -10.41 37.12 15.83
CA ASP A 193 -9.09 36.91 16.43
C ASP A 193 -8.52 35.51 16.11
N ALA A 194 -9.38 34.48 16.02
CA ALA A 194 -8.98 33.12 15.66
C ALA A 194 -8.70 32.98 14.15
N VAL A 195 -9.52 33.61 13.31
CA VAL A 195 -9.32 33.67 11.86
C VAL A 195 -8.01 34.38 11.51
N ASP A 196 -7.70 35.50 12.17
CA ASP A 196 -6.46 36.27 11.94
C ASP A 196 -5.18 35.46 12.26
N GLN A 197 -5.28 34.36 13.02
CA GLN A 197 -4.15 33.47 13.30
C GLN A 197 -3.84 32.51 12.15
N ILE A 198 -4.82 32.21 11.31
CA ILE A 198 -4.70 31.25 10.21
C ILE A 198 -5.06 31.82 8.86
N SER A 199 -5.37 33.12 8.77
CA SER A 199 -5.70 33.79 7.52
C SER A 199 -4.81 35.00 7.29
N THR A 200 -4.30 35.14 6.08
CA THR A 200 -3.60 36.33 5.63
C THR A 200 -4.35 36.93 4.45
N ASN A 201 -4.90 38.15 4.63
CA ASN A 201 -5.71 38.86 3.62
C ASN A 201 -6.95 38.07 3.11
N GLY A 202 -7.57 37.26 3.96
CA GLY A 202 -8.76 36.49 3.60
C GLY A 202 -8.49 35.11 3.01
N THR A 203 -7.22 34.76 2.79
CA THR A 203 -6.78 33.40 2.38
C THR A 203 -6.33 32.62 3.61
N LEU A 204 -6.76 31.36 3.74
CA LEU A 204 -6.38 30.47 4.83
C LEU A 204 -5.00 29.85 4.58
N ASP A 205 -4.11 29.93 5.56
CA ASP A 205 -2.76 29.35 5.53
C ASP A 205 -2.80 27.96 6.18
N LEU A 206 -3.38 26.99 5.45
CA LEU A 206 -3.48 25.59 5.86
C LEU A 206 -2.24 24.81 5.43
N THR A 207 -1.76 23.94 6.32
CA THR A 207 -0.55 23.12 6.14
C THR A 207 -0.84 21.63 5.87
N SER A 208 -2.11 21.25 5.86
CA SER A 208 -2.60 19.91 5.53
C SER A 208 -2.31 19.55 4.08
N GLN A 209 -1.89 18.30 3.84
CA GLN A 209 -1.37 17.83 2.56
C GLN A 209 -2.06 16.55 2.08
N GLY A 210 -2.18 16.38 0.77
CA GLY A 210 -2.43 15.09 0.12
C GLY A 210 -1.11 14.39 -0.17
N GLN A 211 -1.06 13.06 0.01
CA GLN A 211 0.11 12.25 -0.30
C GLN A 211 -0.23 11.11 -1.25
N ILE A 212 0.61 10.92 -2.27
CA ILE A 212 0.58 9.77 -3.17
C ILE A 212 1.88 9.00 -2.98
N LEU A 213 1.76 7.73 -2.57
CA LEU A 213 2.87 6.80 -2.42
C LEU A 213 2.71 5.69 -3.44
N ALA A 214 3.65 5.57 -4.37
CA ALA A 214 3.70 4.47 -5.31
C ALA A 214 4.96 3.60 -5.10
N SER A 215 4.81 2.30 -5.28
CA SER A 215 5.92 1.36 -5.28
C SER A 215 5.79 0.38 -6.44
N ALA A 216 6.89 0.14 -7.14
CA ALA A 216 7.01 -0.84 -8.20
C ALA A 216 8.04 -1.90 -7.79
N VAL A 217 7.66 -3.17 -7.88
CA VAL A 217 8.52 -4.32 -7.57
C VAL A 217 8.64 -5.20 -8.80
N GLY A 218 9.86 -5.35 -9.30
CA GLY A 218 10.22 -6.34 -10.30
C GLY A 218 10.93 -7.53 -9.65
N GLU A 219 10.51 -8.75 -9.96
CA GLU A 219 11.17 -9.97 -9.51
C GLU A 219 11.52 -10.86 -10.70
N VAL A 220 12.70 -11.47 -10.65
CA VAL A 220 13.09 -12.59 -11.51
C VAL A 220 13.72 -13.66 -10.64
N GLY A 221 13.28 -14.90 -10.77
CA GLY A 221 13.75 -15.99 -9.93
C GLY A 221 13.86 -17.32 -10.64
N ILE A 222 14.67 -18.18 -10.05
CA ILE A 222 14.81 -19.59 -10.42
C ILE A 222 14.47 -20.41 -9.20
N SER A 223 13.61 -21.40 -9.38
CA SER A 223 13.08 -22.23 -8.31
C SER A 223 13.57 -23.65 -8.48
N PHE A 224 13.93 -24.29 -7.37
CA PHE A 224 14.31 -25.70 -7.31
C PHE A 224 13.49 -26.39 -6.24
N ALA A 225 13.06 -27.62 -6.49
CA ALA A 225 12.39 -28.40 -5.48
C ALA A 225 12.71 -29.88 -5.57
N ARG A 226 12.61 -30.56 -4.43
CA ARG A 226 12.87 -31.98 -4.32
C ARG A 226 11.97 -32.62 -3.26
N SER A 227 11.47 -33.80 -3.59
CA SER A 227 10.77 -34.68 -2.66
C SER A 227 11.75 -35.70 -2.06
N PHE A 228 11.54 -36.01 -0.78
CA PHE A 228 12.27 -37.00 0.00
C PHE A 228 11.28 -37.97 0.60
N GLU A 229 11.41 -39.25 0.26
CA GLU A 229 10.62 -40.28 0.93
C GLU A 229 11.13 -40.51 2.35
N LEU A 230 10.22 -40.48 3.30
CA LEU A 230 10.47 -40.79 4.70
C LEU A 230 10.25 -42.29 4.94
N GLN A 231 10.94 -42.85 5.95
CA GLN A 231 10.84 -44.28 6.28
C GLN A 231 9.43 -44.74 6.71
N ASN A 232 8.53 -43.80 7.00
CA ASN A 232 7.14 -44.07 7.36
C ASN A 232 6.18 -44.11 6.16
N GLY A 233 6.68 -43.98 4.92
CA GLY A 233 5.88 -43.98 3.70
C GLY A 233 5.30 -42.62 3.32
N ASN A 234 5.59 -41.56 4.08
CA ASN A 234 5.21 -40.19 3.72
C ASN A 234 6.30 -39.52 2.87
N SER A 235 5.94 -38.50 2.11
CA SER A 235 6.90 -37.65 1.39
C SER A 235 7.12 -36.32 2.12
N PHE A 236 8.36 -35.85 2.12
CA PHE A 236 8.76 -34.52 2.58
C PHE A 236 9.30 -33.73 1.40
N GLN A 237 8.71 -32.57 1.12
CA GLN A 237 9.09 -31.73 -0.02
C GLN A 237 9.81 -30.49 0.46
N LEU A 238 10.92 -30.16 -0.19
CA LEU A 238 11.70 -28.96 0.05
C LEU A 238 11.84 -28.18 -1.25
N GLY A 239 11.50 -26.90 -1.22
CA GLY A 239 11.70 -25.97 -2.32
C GLY A 239 12.49 -24.75 -1.89
N LEU A 240 13.25 -24.19 -2.84
CA LEU A 240 14.00 -22.95 -2.67
C LEU A 240 13.96 -22.13 -3.96
N SER A 241 13.85 -20.81 -3.81
CA SER A 241 13.72 -19.88 -4.93
C SER A 241 14.62 -18.67 -4.73
N PRO A 242 15.92 -18.75 -5.09
CA PRO A 242 16.74 -17.57 -5.23
C PRO A 242 16.10 -16.62 -6.26
N LYS A 243 15.95 -15.35 -5.87
CA LYS A 243 15.40 -14.30 -6.72
C LYS A 243 16.21 -13.02 -6.63
N TYR A 244 16.20 -12.29 -7.73
CA TYR A 244 16.62 -10.90 -7.83
C TYR A 244 15.37 -10.03 -7.76
N VAL A 245 15.40 -9.00 -6.92
CA VAL A 245 14.28 -8.11 -6.67
C VAL A 245 14.76 -6.67 -6.83
N GLU A 246 14.03 -5.90 -7.64
CA GLU A 246 14.22 -4.46 -7.81
C GLU A 246 13.00 -3.74 -7.25
N LEU A 247 13.22 -2.79 -6.34
CA LEU A 247 12.18 -1.98 -5.71
C LEU A 247 12.39 -0.52 -6.10
N ARG A 248 11.37 0.09 -6.71
CA ARG A 248 11.30 1.52 -6.99
C ARG A 248 10.17 2.12 -6.18
N THR A 249 10.40 3.26 -5.56
CA THR A 249 9.39 3.98 -4.77
C THR A 249 9.28 5.41 -5.26
N PHE A 250 8.06 5.89 -5.41
CA PHE A 250 7.72 7.25 -5.78
C PHE A 250 6.87 7.82 -4.65
N GLN A 251 7.18 9.05 -4.23
CA GLN A 251 6.41 9.77 -3.22
C GLN A 251 6.17 11.17 -3.76
N TYR A 252 4.90 11.55 -3.82
CA TYR A 252 4.46 12.89 -4.14
C TYR A 252 3.64 13.42 -2.97
N THR A 253 3.82 14.69 -2.64
CA THR A 253 3.17 15.34 -1.50
C THR A 253 2.90 16.78 -1.88
N GLU A 254 1.65 17.20 -1.71
CA GLU A 254 1.17 18.53 -2.10
C GLU A 254 0.14 19.02 -1.08
N ALA A 255 0.00 20.34 -0.93
CA ALA A 255 -0.99 20.94 -0.04
C ALA A 255 -2.41 20.61 -0.54
N VAL A 256 -3.34 20.27 0.37
CA VAL A 256 -4.74 19.96 -0.02
C VAL A 256 -5.40 21.16 -0.72
N SER A 257 -5.04 22.37 -0.32
CA SER A 257 -5.51 23.63 -0.91
C SER A 257 -4.95 23.93 -2.31
N GLY A 258 -3.94 23.21 -2.77
CA GLY A 258 -3.31 23.39 -4.09
C GLY A 258 -3.23 22.10 -4.90
N PHE A 259 -3.97 21.06 -4.51
CA PHE A 259 -3.96 19.77 -5.19
C PHE A 259 -4.78 19.87 -6.48
N GLU A 260 -4.14 19.63 -7.62
CA GLU A 260 -4.80 19.62 -8.93
C GLU A 260 -5.00 18.16 -9.39
N ASP A 261 -6.27 17.71 -9.42
CA ASP A 261 -6.66 16.33 -9.77
C ASP A 261 -6.28 15.90 -11.20
N ASP A 262 -5.93 16.85 -12.08
CA ASP A 262 -5.61 16.64 -13.49
C ASP A 262 -4.10 16.57 -13.82
N GLU A 263 -3.19 16.72 -12.85
CA GLU A 263 -1.73 16.79 -13.12
C GLU A 263 -0.94 15.47 -12.85
N PHE A 264 -1.63 14.34 -12.82
CA PHE A 264 -1.03 13.01 -12.59
C PHE A 264 -0.19 12.42 -13.76
N ASP A 265 0.07 13.17 -14.84
CA ASP A 265 0.70 12.67 -16.08
C ASP A 265 2.12 13.23 -16.34
N ASP A 266 2.76 13.91 -15.36
CA ASP A 266 4.05 14.57 -15.59
C ASP A 266 5.28 13.80 -15.05
N ASP A 267 6.29 13.63 -15.92
CA ASP A 267 7.46 12.74 -15.80
C ASP A 267 8.48 13.14 -14.69
N GLN A 268 8.16 14.16 -13.90
CA GLN A 268 9.11 14.93 -13.08
C GLN A 268 9.31 14.42 -11.64
N TYR A 269 8.61 13.37 -11.21
CA TYR A 269 8.68 12.84 -9.84
C TYR A 269 9.38 11.48 -9.71
N GLN A 270 10.14 11.05 -10.72
CA GLN A 270 10.84 9.77 -10.71
C GLN A 270 12.16 9.82 -9.91
N THR A 271 12.31 8.98 -8.88
CA THR A 271 13.62 8.70 -8.25
C THR A 271 14.00 7.23 -8.46
N GLU A 272 15.14 7.01 -9.11
CA GLU A 272 15.73 5.69 -9.35
C GLU A 272 16.83 5.41 -8.33
N LYS A 273 16.80 4.22 -7.70
CA LYS A 273 17.95 3.68 -6.95
C LYS A 273 18.14 2.22 -7.32
N GLY A 274 19.36 1.88 -7.72
CA GLY A 274 19.83 0.53 -8.00
C GLY A 274 20.60 -0.11 -6.85
#